data_AF-A0A1E3BV33-F1
#
_entry.id   AF-A0A1E3BV33-F1
#
_cell.length_a   1.000
_cell.length_b   1.000
_cell.length_c   1.000
_cell.angle_alpha   90.00
_cell.angle_beta   90.00
_cell.angle_gamma   90.00
#
_symmetry.space_group_name_H-M   'P 1'
#
loop_
_entity.id
_entity.type
_entity.pdbx_description
1 polymer ?
#
loop_
_entity_poly.entity_id
_entity_poly.type
_entity_poly.pdbx_seq_one_letter_code
_entity_poly.pdbx_strand_id
1 'polypeptide(L)'
;MVFYIRFLKTPRFQKQKGAVSVSALICITTDLGDAFLAEDAHLLATLSVDQTEKSLYKEPLKWTAGKRELPISLGPFPEHLARQTVVLSVSAIEPRRPETRWNDAILGGTGVPLVISGWSAPFGGSRSLVAEKLVERRFGPTDRLVLRIWEETGNSIARHIW
;
A
#
# COMPACT_ATOMS: atom_id res chain seq x y z
N MET A 1 18.31 7.22 5.04
CA MET A 1 18.02 6.21 4.01
C MET A 1 16.52 6.10 3.88
N VAL A 2 15.99 5.93 2.67
CA VAL A 2 14.53 5.88 2.42
C VAL A 2 14.11 4.43 2.25
N PHE A 3 13.00 4.05 2.86
CA PHE A 3 12.41 2.72 2.74
C PHE A 3 11.10 2.78 1.97
N TYR A 4 10.69 1.64 1.43
CA TYR A 4 9.51 1.51 0.59
C TYR A 4 8.66 0.37 1.12
N ILE A 5 7.35 0.59 1.20
CA ILE A 5 6.41 -0.51 1.36
C ILE A 5 6.33 -1.29 0.05
N ARG A 6 6.53 -2.61 0.12
CA ARG A 6 6.43 -3.52 -1.04
C ARG A 6 5.47 -4.65 -0.74
N PHE A 7 4.72 -5.08 -1.75
CA PHE A 7 3.91 -6.29 -1.66
C PHE A 7 4.76 -7.52 -2.02
N LEU A 8 5.06 -8.37 -1.03
CA LEU A 8 5.60 -9.71 -1.25
C LEU A 8 4.52 -10.65 -1.80
N LYS A 9 3.28 -10.49 -1.32
CA LYS A 9 2.07 -11.07 -1.89
C LYS A 9 1.08 -9.95 -2.13
N THR A 10 0.62 -9.81 -3.36
CA THR A 10 -0.31 -8.75 -3.73
C THR A 10 -1.69 -8.99 -3.11
N PRO A 11 -2.46 -7.91 -2.91
CA PRO A 11 -3.77 -8.01 -2.29
C PRO A 11 -4.70 -8.93 -3.06
N ARG A 12 -5.45 -9.74 -2.32
CA ARG A 12 -6.47 -10.61 -2.90
C ARG A 12 -7.68 -10.75 -2.01
N PHE A 13 -8.84 -10.87 -2.66
CA PHE A 13 -10.05 -11.35 -2.02
C PHE A 13 -9.96 -12.85 -1.75
N GLN A 14 -10.30 -13.23 -0.53
CA GLN A 14 -10.51 -14.61 -0.11
C GLN A 14 -11.98 -14.79 0.26
N LYS A 15 -12.64 -15.77 -0.34
CA LYS A 15 -14.02 -16.10 0.00
C LYS A 15 -14.06 -16.88 1.31
N GLN A 16 -14.98 -16.49 2.17
CA GLN A 16 -15.38 -17.18 3.40
C GLN A 16 -16.89 -17.47 3.30
N LYS A 17 -17.46 -18.27 4.20
CA LYS A 17 -18.90 -18.59 4.16
C LYS A 17 -19.73 -17.31 4.33
N GLY A 18 -20.31 -16.80 3.25
CA GLY A 18 -21.16 -15.60 3.25
C GLY A 18 -20.40 -14.26 3.38
N ALA A 19 -19.08 -14.27 3.26
CA ALA A 19 -18.24 -13.08 3.45
C ALA A 19 -16.96 -13.15 2.60
N VAL A 20 -16.25 -12.03 2.50
CA VAL A 20 -14.93 -11.96 1.86
C VAL A 20 -13.94 -11.26 2.78
N SER A 21 -12.68 -11.68 2.75
CA SER A 21 -11.57 -10.95 3.39
C SER A 21 -10.57 -10.49 2.33
N VAL A 22 -9.80 -9.44 2.65
CA VAL A 22 -8.66 -9.00 1.83
C VAL A 22 -7.38 -9.40 2.55
N SER A 23 -6.50 -10.10 1.85
CA SER A 23 -5.20 -10.51 2.40
C SER A 23 -4.05 -10.03 1.52
N ALA A 24 -2.94 -9.64 2.13
CA ALA A 24 -1.69 -9.27 1.48
C ALA A 24 -0.51 -9.58 2.40
N LEU A 25 0.70 -9.56 1.85
CA LEU A 25 1.94 -9.65 2.64
C LEU A 25 2.87 -8.53 2.18
N ILE A 26 3.30 -7.69 3.11
CA ILE A 26 4.20 -6.58 2.80
C ILE A 26 5.56 -6.74 3.45
N CYS A 27 6.55 -6.04 2.93
CA CYS A 27 7.78 -5.72 3.64
C CYS A 27 8.06 -4.22 3.55
N ILE A 28 8.91 -3.73 4.46
CA ILE A 28 9.46 -2.38 4.40
C ILE A 28 10.96 -2.51 4.21
N THR A 29 11.44 -2.09 3.05
CA THR A 29 12.82 -2.33 2.62
C THR A 29 13.32 -1.21 1.73
N THR A 30 14.63 -1.09 1.57
CA THR A 30 15.28 -0.19 0.60
C THR A 30 14.87 -0.53 -0.83
N ASP A 31 15.16 0.37 -1.75
CA ASP A 31 14.99 0.16 -3.19
C ASP A 31 15.72 -1.11 -3.67
N LEU A 32 16.93 -1.36 -3.19
CA LEU A 32 17.70 -2.55 -3.56
C LEU A 32 17.24 -3.82 -2.82
N GLY A 33 16.44 -3.69 -1.76
CA GLY A 33 16.02 -4.84 -0.96
C GLY A 33 17.11 -5.40 -0.04
N ASP A 34 18.21 -4.66 0.13
CA ASP A 34 19.40 -5.06 0.90
C ASP A 34 19.27 -4.79 2.40
N ALA A 35 18.34 -3.91 2.82
CA ALA A 35 18.02 -3.66 4.21
C ALA A 35 16.51 -3.59 4.47
N PHE A 36 16.09 -4.12 5.61
CA PHE A 36 14.72 -3.97 6.13
C PHE A 36 14.67 -2.83 7.14
N LEU A 37 13.50 -2.21 7.32
CA LEU A 37 13.32 -1.18 8.34
C LEU A 37 13.57 -1.75 9.74
N ALA A 38 14.62 -1.24 10.39
CA ALA A 38 15.10 -1.70 11.70
C ALA A 38 14.43 -0.98 12.89
N GLU A 39 13.50 -0.07 12.63
CA GLU A 39 12.78 0.71 13.64
C GLU A 39 11.31 0.29 13.71
N ASP A 40 10.67 0.48 14.85
CA ASP A 40 9.21 0.34 14.96
C ASP A 40 8.52 1.43 14.12
N ALA A 41 7.44 1.08 13.43
CA ALA A 41 6.64 2.05 12.69
C ALA A 41 5.14 1.77 12.82
N HIS A 42 4.36 2.84 12.90
CA HIS A 42 2.91 2.77 12.78
C HIS A 42 2.53 2.93 11.31
N LEU A 43 1.68 2.04 10.83
CA LEU A 43 1.20 2.04 9.45
C LEU A 43 -0.32 2.13 9.45
N LEU A 44 -0.87 2.55 8.31
CA LEU A 44 -2.30 2.53 8.04
C LEU A 44 -2.54 1.79 6.74
N ALA A 45 -3.22 0.65 6.80
CA ALA A 45 -3.74 -0.02 5.61
C ALA A 45 -5.12 0.56 5.29
N THR A 46 -5.31 1.07 4.08
CA THR A 46 -6.57 1.65 3.63
C THR A 46 -7.08 0.89 2.41
N LEU A 47 -8.30 0.36 2.52
CA LEU A 47 -9.03 -0.17 1.38
C LEU A 47 -9.92 0.94 0.82
N SER A 48 -9.78 1.22 -0.47
CA SER A 48 -10.50 2.32 -1.14
C SER A 48 -11.10 1.86 -2.46
N VAL A 49 -12.16 2.54 -2.90
CA VAL A 49 -12.74 2.33 -4.24
C VAL A 49 -11.77 2.90 -5.28
N ASP A 50 -11.49 2.12 -6.33
CA ASP A 50 -10.66 2.56 -7.46
C ASP A 50 -11.25 3.84 -8.11
N GLN A 51 -10.39 4.68 -8.66
CA GLN A 51 -10.70 5.99 -9.28
C GLN A 51 -11.27 7.09 -8.37
N THR A 52 -12.23 6.78 -7.50
CA THR A 52 -12.84 7.75 -6.57
C THR A 52 -12.03 7.95 -5.30
N GLU A 53 -11.16 6.98 -4.98
CA GLU A 53 -10.28 6.97 -3.80
C GLU A 53 -11.06 7.10 -2.48
N LYS A 54 -12.36 6.79 -2.52
CA LYS A 54 -13.22 6.78 -1.35
C LYS A 54 -12.79 5.64 -0.44
N SER A 55 -12.30 5.99 0.75
CA SER A 55 -11.95 5.02 1.78
C SER A 55 -13.17 4.22 2.21
N LEU A 56 -13.07 2.90 2.09
CA LEU A 56 -14.07 1.92 2.54
C LEU A 56 -13.73 1.39 3.94
N TYR A 57 -12.45 1.18 4.20
CA TYR A 57 -11.95 0.64 5.46
C TYR A 57 -10.53 1.11 5.74
N LYS A 58 -10.20 1.35 7.01
CA LYS A 58 -8.87 1.73 7.48
C LYS A 58 -8.49 0.85 8.66
N GLU A 59 -7.29 0.28 8.63
CA GLU A 59 -6.74 -0.58 9.69
C GLU A 59 -5.37 -0.07 10.13
N PRO A 60 -5.22 0.36 11.39
CA PRO A 60 -3.91 0.64 11.97
C PRO A 60 -3.10 -0.64 12.09
N LEU A 61 -1.86 -0.63 11.60
CA LEU A 61 -0.94 -1.76 11.69
C LEU A 61 0.33 -1.32 12.42
N LYS A 62 1.01 -2.27 13.07
CA LYS A 62 2.31 -2.05 13.69
C LYS A 62 3.39 -2.85 12.97
N TRP A 63 4.39 -2.16 12.44
CA TRP A 63 5.66 -2.74 12.07
C TRP A 63 6.56 -2.78 13.31
N THR A 64 7.15 -3.94 13.58
CA THR A 64 8.09 -4.13 14.69
C THR A 64 9.50 -4.27 14.13
N ALA A 65 10.45 -3.57 14.75
CA ALA A 65 11.86 -3.67 14.44
C ALA A 65 12.33 -5.14 14.31
N GLY A 66 13.14 -5.41 13.29
CA GLY A 66 13.67 -6.75 13.01
C GLY A 66 12.73 -7.68 12.25
N LYS A 67 11.48 -7.28 11.98
CA LYS A 67 10.62 -8.02 11.04
C LYS A 67 11.11 -7.85 9.60
N ARG A 68 10.90 -8.88 8.79
CA ARG A 68 11.17 -8.85 7.33
C ARG A 68 9.89 -8.75 6.51
N GLU A 69 8.77 -9.10 7.12
CA GLU A 69 7.45 -9.09 6.50
C GLU A 69 6.36 -8.84 7.54
N LEU A 70 5.23 -8.31 7.08
CA LEU A 70 4.04 -8.06 7.87
C LEU A 70 2.81 -8.53 7.08
N PRO A 71 2.08 -9.57 7.56
CA PRO A 71 0.82 -9.97 6.93
C PRO A 71 -0.27 -8.92 7.18
N ILE A 72 -1.08 -8.69 6.16
CA ILE A 72 -2.28 -7.86 6.23
C ILE A 72 -3.49 -8.77 6.03
N SER A 73 -4.44 -8.69 6.95
CA SER A 73 -5.71 -9.41 6.88
C SER A 73 -6.83 -8.46 7.29
N LEU A 74 -7.66 -8.08 6.33
CA LEU A 74 -8.78 -7.16 6.53
C LEU A 74 -10.11 -7.90 6.36
N GLY A 75 -11.08 -7.56 7.19
CA GLY A 75 -12.43 -8.12 7.18
C GLY A 75 -12.70 -9.03 8.39
N PRO A 76 -13.77 -9.85 8.35
CA PRO A 76 -14.59 -10.15 7.16
C PRO A 76 -15.45 -8.97 6.68
N PHE A 77 -15.75 -8.95 5.38
CA PHE A 77 -16.60 -7.98 4.71
C PHE A 77 -17.78 -8.65 3.99
N PRO A 78 -18.86 -7.91 3.70
CA PRO A 78 -19.94 -8.42 2.84
C PRO A 78 -19.45 -8.84 1.45
N GLU A 79 -19.99 -9.92 0.89
CA GLU A 79 -19.56 -10.45 -0.42
C GLU A 79 -19.65 -9.44 -1.58
N HIS A 80 -20.58 -8.49 -1.50
CA HIS A 80 -20.73 -7.46 -2.53
C HIS A 80 -19.52 -6.53 -2.65
N LEU A 81 -18.65 -6.46 -1.62
CA LEU A 81 -17.41 -5.71 -1.70
C LEU A 81 -16.49 -6.24 -2.81
N ALA A 82 -16.42 -7.56 -2.99
CA ALA A 82 -15.61 -8.18 -4.05
C ALA A 82 -16.15 -7.88 -5.47
N ARG A 83 -17.38 -7.34 -5.58
CA ARG A 83 -17.98 -6.87 -6.83
C ARG A 83 -17.63 -5.40 -7.14
N GLN A 84 -16.88 -4.73 -6.26
CA GLN A 84 -16.31 -3.41 -6.51
C GLN A 84 -14.84 -3.54 -6.86
N THR A 85 -14.36 -2.68 -7.75
CA THR A 85 -12.93 -2.54 -8.00
C THR A 85 -12.33 -1.65 -6.92
N VAL A 86 -11.36 -2.20 -6.19
CA VAL A 86 -10.75 -1.57 -5.02
C VAL A 86 -9.24 -1.56 -5.12
N VAL A 87 -8.61 -0.69 -4.33
CA VAL A 87 -7.16 -0.58 -4.16
C VAL A 87 -6.84 -0.69 -2.68
N LEU A 88 -5.81 -1.47 -2.34
CA LEU A 88 -5.23 -1.46 -1.00
C LEU A 88 -4.00 -0.56 -1.01
N SER A 89 -4.00 0.44 -0.15
CA SER A 89 -2.83 1.27 0.12
C SER A 89 -2.29 1.01 1.52
N VAL A 90 -0.98 1.19 1.68
CA VAL A 90 -0.34 1.18 2.99
C VAL A 90 0.60 2.38 3.06
N SER A 91 0.50 3.14 4.15
CA SER A 91 1.31 4.32 4.41
C SER A 91 1.80 4.32 5.85
N ALA A 92 2.96 4.90 6.11
CA ALA A 92 3.39 5.19 7.48
C ALA A 92 2.56 6.33 8.07
N ILE A 93 2.23 6.22 9.36
CA ILE A 93 1.56 7.27 10.15
C ILE A 93 2.66 8.08 10.83
N GLU A 94 2.84 9.34 10.41
CA GLU A 94 3.76 10.25 11.07
C GLU A 94 3.00 11.12 12.09
N PRO A 95 3.34 11.08 13.40
CA PRO A 95 2.61 11.82 14.44
C PRO A 95 2.54 13.33 14.25
N ARG A 96 3.40 13.90 13.40
CA ARG A 96 3.54 15.35 13.19
C ARG A 96 3.01 15.83 11.84
N ARG A 97 2.50 14.94 10.98
CA ARG A 97 1.87 15.32 9.71
C ARG A 97 0.35 15.24 9.85
N PRO A 98 -0.40 16.29 9.47
CA PRO A 98 -1.83 16.18 9.28
C PRO A 98 -2.12 15.03 8.31
N GLU A 99 -3.22 14.28 8.52
CA GLU A 99 -3.73 13.33 7.54
C GLU A 99 -4.09 14.09 6.25
N THR A 100 -3.12 14.24 5.36
CA THR A 100 -3.37 14.63 3.97
C THR A 100 -3.74 13.37 3.19
N ARG A 101 -4.33 13.51 2.00
CA ARG A 101 -4.69 12.33 1.19
C ARG A 101 -3.47 11.48 0.84
N TRP A 102 -2.26 12.04 0.90
CA TRP A 102 -1.00 11.41 0.52
C TRP A 102 0.11 11.78 1.52
N ASN A 103 0.65 10.80 2.26
CA ASN A 103 1.74 11.07 3.20
C ASN A 103 3.11 11.28 2.51
N ASP A 104 3.21 11.03 1.20
CA ASP A 104 4.46 11.07 0.42
C ASP A 104 4.72 12.41 -0.28
N ALA A 105 4.33 13.53 0.33
CA ALA A 105 4.57 14.86 -0.21
C ALA A 105 6.09 15.19 -0.21
N ILE A 106 6.73 15.09 -1.38
CA ILE A 106 8.19 15.32 -1.54
C ILE A 106 8.54 16.81 -1.71
N LEU A 107 7.61 17.63 -2.20
CA LEU A 107 7.90 18.99 -2.69
C LEU A 107 7.31 20.14 -1.84
N GLY A 108 6.95 19.86 -0.58
CA GLY A 108 6.25 20.80 0.31
C GLY A 108 7.02 21.32 1.54
N GLY A 109 8.34 21.12 1.61
CA GLY A 109 9.19 21.67 2.70
C GLY A 109 9.36 20.81 3.96
N THR A 110 8.74 19.63 4.02
CA THR A 110 8.80 18.72 5.19
C THR A 110 9.75 17.53 4.99
N GLY A 111 10.50 17.49 3.88
CA GLY A 111 11.46 16.42 3.56
C GLY A 111 10.82 15.12 3.06
N VAL A 112 11.66 14.22 2.54
CA VAL A 112 11.26 12.88 2.10
C VAL A 112 10.92 12.04 3.33
N PRO A 113 9.73 11.39 3.39
CA PRO A 113 9.38 10.57 4.54
C PRO A 113 10.31 9.35 4.64
N LEU A 114 10.46 8.82 5.85
CA LEU A 114 11.32 7.66 6.10
C LEU A 114 10.82 6.43 5.32
N VAL A 115 9.50 6.26 5.25
CA VAL A 115 8.84 5.14 4.58
C VAL A 115 7.89 5.69 3.51
N ILE A 116 8.18 5.39 2.25
CA ILE A 116 7.33 5.69 1.11
C ILE A 116 6.15 4.70 1.07
N SER A 117 4.96 5.26 0.88
CA SER A 117 3.70 4.53 0.80
C SER A 117 3.60 3.70 -0.49
N GLY A 118 2.68 2.74 -0.51
CA GLY A 118 2.45 1.89 -1.68
C GLY A 118 0.97 1.61 -1.90
N TRP A 119 0.55 1.68 -3.16
CA TRP A 119 -0.80 1.34 -3.60
C TRP A 119 -0.74 0.10 -4.49
N SER A 120 -1.63 -0.86 -4.27
CA SER A 120 -1.71 -2.03 -5.16
C SER A 120 -2.30 -1.67 -6.51
N ALA A 121 -2.09 -2.55 -7.51
CA ALA A 121 -2.98 -2.58 -8.66
C ALA A 121 -4.45 -2.76 -8.23
N PRO A 122 -5.42 -2.20 -8.97
CA PRO A 122 -6.83 -2.39 -8.69
C PRO A 122 -7.26 -3.87 -8.84
N PHE A 123 -8.13 -4.34 -7.96
CA PHE A 123 -8.62 -5.73 -7.95
C PHE A 123 -10.11 -5.80 -7.54
N GLY A 124 -10.78 -6.90 -7.86
CA GLY A 124 -12.23 -7.05 -7.67
C GLY A 124 -13.08 -6.37 -8.74
N GLY A 125 -14.40 -6.51 -8.61
CA GLY A 125 -15.36 -6.04 -9.60
C GLY A 125 -15.27 -6.83 -10.91
N SER A 126 -15.09 -6.12 -12.03
CA SER A 126 -14.85 -6.74 -13.34
C SER A 126 -13.41 -7.23 -13.53
N ARG A 127 -12.50 -6.93 -12.59
CA ARG A 127 -11.10 -7.36 -12.62
C ARG A 127 -10.90 -8.69 -11.87
N SER A 128 -9.67 -9.20 -11.92
CA SER A 128 -9.23 -10.34 -11.11
C SER A 128 -9.46 -10.08 -9.61
N LEU A 129 -9.80 -11.13 -8.86
CA LEU A 129 -9.88 -11.08 -7.39
C LEU A 129 -8.50 -10.95 -6.72
N VAL A 130 -7.43 -11.05 -7.49
CA VAL A 130 -6.03 -10.89 -7.08
C VAL A 130 -5.45 -9.72 -7.85
N ALA A 131 -4.88 -8.74 -7.14
CA ALA A 131 -4.19 -7.62 -7.75
C ALA A 131 -2.96 -8.09 -8.54
N GLU A 132 -2.71 -7.43 -9.66
CA GLU A 132 -1.48 -7.61 -10.44
C GLU A 132 -0.25 -7.31 -9.58
N LYS A 133 0.90 -7.88 -9.97
CA LYS A 133 2.18 -7.73 -9.27
C LYS A 133 2.81 -6.36 -9.50
N LEU A 134 2.05 -5.31 -9.23
CA LEU A 134 2.43 -3.92 -9.39
C LEU A 134 2.17 -3.15 -8.09
N VAL A 135 3.03 -2.18 -7.81
CA VAL A 135 2.85 -1.19 -6.77
C VAL A 135 2.97 0.20 -7.39
N GLU A 136 1.98 1.04 -7.15
CA GLU A 136 2.01 2.44 -7.53
C GLU A 136 2.64 3.26 -6.42
N ARG A 137 3.50 4.21 -6.81
CA ARG A 137 4.03 5.29 -5.98
C ARG A 137 3.41 6.59 -6.40
N ARG A 138 3.04 7.42 -5.42
CA ARG A 138 2.36 8.68 -5.67
C ARG A 138 3.17 9.80 -5.02
N PHE A 139 3.69 10.70 -5.85
CA PHE A 139 4.53 11.80 -5.40
C PHE A 139 3.98 13.13 -5.91
N GLY A 140 4.03 14.18 -5.11
CA GLY A 140 3.60 15.50 -5.57
C GLY A 140 3.77 16.59 -4.53
N PRO A 141 3.81 17.88 -4.94
CA PRO A 141 3.77 19.00 -4.02
C PRO A 141 2.38 19.20 -3.39
N THR A 142 1.32 18.78 -4.10
CA THR A 142 -0.08 18.93 -3.69
C THR A 142 -0.92 17.77 -4.25
N ASP A 143 -2.10 17.56 -3.69
CA ASP A 143 -3.09 16.57 -4.15
C ASP A 143 -3.53 16.76 -5.62
N ARG A 144 -3.25 17.91 -6.24
CA ARG A 144 -3.66 18.25 -7.62
C ARG A 144 -2.60 17.92 -8.67
N LEU A 145 -1.34 17.78 -8.28
CA LEU A 145 -0.21 17.53 -9.16
C LEU A 145 0.53 16.29 -8.63
N VAL A 146 -0.02 15.12 -8.94
CA VAL A 146 0.50 13.83 -8.46
C VAL A 146 1.15 13.08 -9.63
N LEU A 147 2.46 12.89 -9.54
CA LEU A 147 3.21 11.91 -10.32
C LEU A 147 2.88 10.52 -9.80
N ARG A 148 2.44 9.64 -10.70
CA ARG A 148 2.10 8.25 -10.42
C ARG A 148 3.07 7.35 -11.18
N ILE A 149 3.78 6.48 -10.46
CA ILE A 149 4.78 5.56 -11.02
C ILE A 149 4.38 4.14 -10.67
N TRP A 150 4.34 3.25 -11.66
CA TRP A 150 4.08 1.83 -11.44
C TRP A 150 5.40 1.03 -11.43
N GLU A 151 5.60 0.26 -10.37
CA GLU A 151 6.77 -0.61 -10.17
C GLU A 151 6.32 -2.07 -10.10
N GLU A 152 7.10 -2.99 -10.67
CA GLU A 152 6.83 -4.42 -10.51
C GLU A 152 7.18 -4.92 -9.11
N THR A 153 6.28 -5.69 -8.48
CA THR A 153 6.51 -6.35 -7.17
C THR A 153 7.17 -7.73 -7.36
N GLY A 154 8.33 -7.99 -6.72
CA GLY A 154 9.15 -9.22 -6.88
C GLY A 154 10.68 -8.99 -6.84
N ASN A 155 11.48 -10.06 -6.96
CA ASN A 155 12.95 -10.06 -6.68
C ASN A 155 13.90 -9.66 -7.84
N SER A 156 13.41 -9.18 -8.99
CA SER A 156 14.29 -8.78 -10.11
C SER A 156 14.89 -7.39 -9.89
N ILE A 157 16.16 -7.21 -10.24
CA ILE A 157 16.97 -6.01 -9.98
C ILE A 157 16.85 -4.89 -11.05
N ALA A 158 15.99 -5.04 -12.06
CA ALA A 158 15.83 -4.09 -13.18
C ALA A 158 14.36 -3.71 -13.41
N ARG A 159 13.76 -2.84 -12.56
CA ARG A 159 12.29 -2.71 -12.45
C ARG A 159 11.71 -1.30 -12.57
N HIS A 160 12.30 -0.45 -13.41
CA HIS A 160 11.61 0.76 -13.85
C HIS A 160 10.90 0.46 -15.17
N ILE A 161 9.58 0.29 -15.12
CA ILE A 161 8.75 0.44 -16.32
C ILE A 161 8.45 1.93 -16.42
N TRP A 162 8.90 2.55 -17.51
CA TRP A 162 8.67 3.95 -17.84
C TRP A 162 7.33 4.13 -18.55
#